data_AF-A0AAW0GNI9-F1
#
_entry.id   AF-A0AAW0GNI9-F1
#
_cell.length_a   1.000
_cell.length_b   1.000
_cell.length_c   1.000
_cell.angle_alpha   90.00
_cell.angle_beta   90.00
_cell.angle_gamma   90.00
#
_symmetry.space_group_name_H-M   'P 1'
#
loop_
_entity.id
_entity.type
_entity.pdbx_description
1 polymer ?
#
loop_
_entity_poly.entity_id
_entity_poly.type
_entity_poly.pdbx_seq_one_letter_code
_entity_poly.pdbx_strand_id
1 'polypeptide(L)'
;MIERYGFKWEIWTGFHTVPSKDHLHLHVLSADLCSPAMKIKKHYNSFHPKVGFFQSIDEILSWFAAEPSYFSTISELKKSQYEPLLKEDLECFRCECSIKNMPLLKTHLQEEWDKLAEKEKAKVLN
;
A
#
# COMPACT_ATOMS: atom_id res chain seq x y z
N MET A 1 -12.66 -13.65 -7.44
CA MET A 1 -11.92 -13.98 -6.19
C MET A 1 -12.60 -15.12 -5.45
N ILE A 2 -13.87 -14.98 -5.03
CA ILE A 2 -14.59 -15.99 -4.24
C ILE A 2 -14.63 -17.37 -4.91
N GLU A 3 -15.07 -17.47 -6.17
CA GLU A 3 -15.18 -18.76 -6.87
C GLU A 3 -13.84 -19.52 -6.93
N ARG A 4 -12.74 -18.80 -7.16
CA ARG A 4 -11.40 -19.40 -7.34
C ARG A 4 -10.67 -19.67 -6.01
N TYR A 5 -10.86 -18.82 -5.02
CA TYR A 5 -10.03 -18.82 -3.79
C TYR A 5 -10.81 -19.04 -2.50
N GLY A 6 -12.15 -19.09 -2.57
CA GLY A 6 -13.03 -19.28 -1.41
C GLY A 6 -13.28 -18.03 -0.56
N PHE A 7 -12.63 -16.90 -0.88
CA PHE A 7 -12.83 -15.62 -0.22
C PHE A 7 -12.49 -14.45 -1.14
N LYS A 8 -12.74 -13.23 -0.66
CA LYS A 8 -12.35 -11.97 -1.31
C LYS A 8 -11.46 -11.16 -0.40
N TRP A 9 -10.64 -10.32 -0.99
CA TRP A 9 -9.78 -9.37 -0.30
C TRP A 9 -9.86 -8.01 -0.98
N GLU A 10 -9.33 -7.00 -0.30
CA GLU A 10 -9.26 -5.64 -0.81
C GLU A 10 -8.20 -5.52 -1.91
N ILE A 11 -8.50 -4.71 -2.93
CA ILE A 11 -7.57 -4.35 -4.01
C ILE A 11 -7.26 -2.87 -3.88
N TRP A 12 -5.98 -2.54 -3.79
CA TRP A 12 -5.51 -1.17 -3.82
C TRP A 12 -5.23 -0.74 -5.25
N THR A 13 -5.65 0.49 -5.56
CA THR A 13 -5.38 1.13 -6.83
C THR A 13 -4.83 2.54 -6.60
N GLY A 14 -3.71 2.87 -7.22
CA GLY A 14 -3.03 4.13 -6.93
C GLY A 14 -1.69 4.30 -7.61
N PHE A 15 -1.01 5.39 -7.27
CA PHE A 15 0.24 5.83 -7.86
C PHE A 15 1.30 6.04 -6.78
N HIS A 16 2.57 5.93 -7.15
CA HIS A 16 3.63 6.46 -6.31
C HIS A 16 3.71 7.98 -6.47
N THR A 17 3.85 8.72 -5.37
CA THR A 17 4.01 10.19 -5.38
C THR A 17 5.26 10.61 -6.13
N VAL A 18 6.35 9.84 -6.03
CA VAL A 18 7.54 9.97 -6.89
C VAL A 18 7.63 8.73 -7.79
N PRO A 19 7.38 8.85 -9.10
CA PRO A 19 7.35 7.69 -9.98
C PRO A 19 8.75 7.11 -10.17
N SER A 20 8.83 5.77 -10.25
CA SER A 20 10.08 5.04 -10.50
C SER A 20 10.41 4.85 -11.99
N LYS A 21 9.49 5.29 -12.86
CA LYS A 21 9.53 5.18 -14.33
C LYS A 21 9.03 6.49 -14.92
N ASP A 22 9.46 6.80 -16.14
CA ASP A 22 9.12 8.05 -16.81
C ASP A 22 7.65 8.10 -17.28
N HIS A 23 7.03 6.93 -17.48
CA HIS A 23 5.63 6.84 -17.89
C HIS A 23 4.71 6.70 -16.70
N LEU A 24 3.54 7.35 -16.80
CA LEU A 24 2.44 7.19 -15.85
C LEU A 24 2.07 5.70 -15.75
N HIS A 25 2.03 5.18 -14.53
CA HIS A 25 1.65 3.80 -14.28
C HIS A 25 0.77 3.71 -13.04
N LEU A 26 -0.44 3.19 -13.23
CA LEU A 26 -1.34 2.84 -12.15
C LEU A 26 -0.93 1.48 -11.58
N HIS A 27 -0.74 1.41 -10.27
CA HIS A 27 -0.60 0.16 -9.56
C HIS A 27 -1.98 -0.39 -9.23
N VAL A 28 -2.18 -1.68 -9.52
CA VAL A 28 -3.35 -2.47 -9.10
C VAL A 28 -2.80 -3.69 -8.39
N LEU A 29 -2.99 -3.77 -7.07
CA LEU A 29 -2.39 -4.79 -6.23
C LEU A 29 -3.35 -5.26 -5.14
N SER A 30 -3.17 -6.49 -4.69
CA SER A 30 -3.86 -7.00 -3.51
C SER A 30 -3.34 -6.33 -2.23
N ALA A 31 -4.25 -6.07 -1.28
CA ALA A 31 -3.98 -5.40 -0.01
C ALA A 31 -3.31 -6.33 1.02
N ASP A 32 -2.26 -7.04 0.61
CA ASP A 32 -1.51 -7.97 1.47
C ASP A 32 -0.05 -7.59 1.71
N LEU A 33 0.59 -6.94 0.73
CA LEU A 33 2.03 -6.64 0.73
C LEU A 33 2.90 -7.88 1.07
N CYS A 34 2.42 -9.08 0.77
CA CYS A 34 3.08 -10.35 1.01
C CYS A 34 3.60 -10.93 -0.31
N SER A 35 4.79 -10.49 -0.72
CA SER A 35 5.41 -10.97 -1.96
C SER A 35 6.86 -11.41 -1.75
N PRO A 36 7.30 -12.50 -2.39
CA PRO A 36 8.71 -12.85 -2.50
C PRO A 36 9.58 -11.70 -3.06
N ALA A 37 9.02 -10.88 -3.97
CA ALA A 37 9.71 -9.76 -4.60
C ALA A 37 9.86 -8.52 -3.70
N MET A 38 9.16 -8.47 -2.57
CA MET A 38 9.35 -7.43 -1.56
C MET A 38 10.62 -7.74 -0.75
N LYS A 39 11.71 -7.01 -1.01
CA LYS A 39 13.08 -7.35 -0.54
C LYS A 39 13.68 -6.33 0.42
N ILE A 40 13.41 -5.04 0.21
CA ILE A 40 14.03 -3.94 0.96
C ILE A 40 12.94 -3.01 1.52
N LYS A 41 13.28 -2.19 2.53
CA LYS A 41 12.34 -1.24 3.16
C LYS A 41 11.59 -0.39 2.14
N LYS A 42 12.33 0.13 1.14
CA LYS A 42 11.76 0.91 0.04
C LYS A 42 10.61 0.20 -0.69
N HIS A 43 10.68 -1.11 -0.92
CA HIS A 43 9.61 -1.84 -1.61
C HIS A 43 8.35 -1.93 -0.75
N TYR A 44 8.48 -1.96 0.57
CA TYR A 44 7.35 -2.01 1.48
C TYR A 44 6.76 -0.62 1.71
N ASN A 45 7.59 0.33 2.15
CA ASN A 45 7.18 1.69 2.48
C ASN A 45 6.59 2.42 1.26
N SER A 46 7.01 2.08 0.03
CA SER A 46 6.43 2.70 -1.16
C SER A 46 4.97 2.34 -1.41
N PHE A 47 4.49 1.21 -0.87
CA PHE A 47 3.10 0.75 -0.97
C PHE A 47 2.35 0.79 0.37
N HIS A 48 3.01 1.19 1.46
CA HIS A 48 2.37 1.28 2.76
C HIS A 48 1.32 2.40 2.76
N PRO A 49 0.02 2.10 3.00
CA PRO A 49 -1.06 3.05 2.77
C PRO A 49 -1.00 4.28 3.69
N LYS A 50 -0.39 4.16 4.88
CA LYS A 50 -0.24 5.27 5.84
C LYS A 50 1.06 6.08 5.71
N VAL A 51 2.03 5.61 4.93
CA VAL A 51 3.33 6.30 4.80
C VAL A 51 3.23 7.53 3.90
N GLY A 52 2.23 7.59 3.01
CA GLY A 52 2.00 8.72 2.12
C GLY A 52 2.80 8.68 0.81
N PHE A 53 3.60 7.64 0.56
CA PHE A 53 4.28 7.46 -0.72
C PHE A 53 3.38 6.81 -1.78
N PHE A 54 2.44 5.96 -1.36
CA PHE A 54 1.39 5.40 -2.20
C PHE A 54 0.15 6.27 -2.08
N GLN A 55 -0.31 6.81 -3.21
CA GLN A 55 -1.53 7.59 -3.25
C GLN A 55 -2.64 6.83 -3.96
N SER A 56 -3.74 6.56 -3.23
CA SER A 56 -4.92 5.92 -3.83
C SER A 56 -5.48 6.77 -4.97
N ILE A 57 -6.09 6.10 -5.95
CA ILE A 57 -6.74 6.79 -7.07
C ILE A 57 -7.84 7.74 -6.58
N ASP A 58 -8.60 7.33 -5.56
CA ASP A 58 -9.67 8.13 -4.98
C ASP A 58 -9.13 9.42 -4.35
N GLU A 59 -7.98 9.37 -3.68
CA GLU A 59 -7.35 10.56 -3.12
C GLU A 59 -6.86 11.50 -4.22
N ILE A 60 -6.24 10.96 -5.28
CA ILE A 60 -5.83 11.80 -6.42
C ILE A 60 -7.04 12.45 -7.10
N LEU A 61 -8.14 11.71 -7.30
CA LEU A 61 -9.37 12.25 -7.87
C LEU A 61 -9.98 13.34 -6.98
N SER A 62 -9.86 13.22 -5.65
CA SER A 62 -10.32 14.25 -4.71
C SER A 62 -9.56 15.57 -4.90
N TRP A 63 -8.27 15.52 -5.24
CA TRP A 63 -7.47 16.73 -5.49
C TRP A 63 -7.96 17.53 -6.69
N PHE A 64 -8.47 16.85 -7.73
CA PHE A 64 -9.06 17.51 -8.91
C PHE A 64 -10.43 18.13 -8.61
N ALA A 65 -11.13 17.63 -7.59
CA ALA A 65 -12.42 18.17 -7.15
C ALA A 65 -12.28 19.31 -6.13
N ALA A 66 -11.07 19.53 -5.61
CA ALA A 66 -10.77 20.56 -4.61
C ALA A 66 -10.58 21.95 -5.25
N GLU A 67 -10.45 22.96 -4.39
CA GLU A 67 -10.11 24.32 -4.82
C GLU A 67 -8.79 24.36 -5.61
N PRO A 68 -8.66 25.15 -6.69
CA PRO A 68 -7.46 25.16 -7.53
C PRO A 68 -6.14 25.44 -6.77
N SER A 69 -6.20 26.21 -5.68
CA SER A 69 -5.05 26.49 -4.82
C SER A 69 -4.55 25.25 -4.06
N TYR A 70 -5.47 24.38 -3.66
CA TYR A 70 -5.15 23.10 -3.02
C TYR A 70 -4.48 22.17 -4.02
N PHE A 71 -5.07 21.99 -5.21
CA PHE A 71 -4.47 21.18 -6.27
C PHE A 71 -3.04 21.63 -6.58
N SER A 72 -2.84 22.94 -6.77
CA SER A 72 -1.53 23.52 -7.10
C SER A 72 -0.45 23.20 -6.05
N THR A 73 -0.84 23.11 -4.78
CA THR A 73 0.07 22.83 -3.67
C THR A 73 0.34 21.33 -3.54
N ILE A 74 -0.72 20.51 -3.58
CA ILE A 74 -0.59 19.06 -3.33
C ILE A 74 0.05 18.33 -4.52
N SER A 75 -0.15 18.82 -5.75
CA SER A 75 0.35 18.20 -6.97
C SER A 75 1.85 18.42 -7.22
N GLU A 76 2.54 19.24 -6.41
CA GLU A 76 3.98 19.49 -6.59
C GLU A 76 4.83 18.21 -6.40
N LEU A 77 4.36 17.27 -5.56
CA LEU A 77 4.95 15.94 -5.36
C LEU A 77 6.49 15.93 -5.25
N LYS A 78 7.05 16.88 -4.51
CA LYS A 78 8.50 17.14 -4.44
C LYS A 78 9.26 15.93 -3.91
N LYS A 79 10.29 15.47 -4.63
CA LYS A 79 11.15 14.35 -4.21
C LYS A 79 11.72 14.51 -2.79
N SER A 80 12.15 15.73 -2.45
CA SER A 80 12.68 16.05 -1.12
C SER A 80 11.69 15.83 0.03
N GLN A 81 10.39 15.87 -0.26
CA GLN A 81 9.33 15.61 0.71
C GLN A 81 9.02 14.11 0.83
N TYR A 82 8.94 13.39 -0.30
CA TYR A 82 8.43 12.02 -0.31
C TYR A 82 9.51 10.93 -0.26
N GLU A 83 10.71 11.14 -0.82
CA GLU A 83 11.77 10.12 -0.77
C GLU A 83 12.26 9.77 0.64
N PRO A 84 12.32 10.69 1.63
CA PRO A 84 12.63 10.34 3.02
C PRO A 84 11.69 9.29 3.62
N LEU A 85 10.40 9.31 3.25
CA LEU A 85 9.37 8.39 3.74
C LEU A 85 9.70 6.91 3.45
N LEU A 86 10.48 6.65 2.40
CA LEU A 86 10.92 5.30 2.02
C LEU A 86 11.95 4.70 2.98
N LYS A 87 12.50 5.51 3.89
CA LYS A 87 13.52 5.12 4.87
C LYS A 87 12.97 4.95 6.28
N GLU A 88 11.72 5.34 6.51
CA GLU A 88 11.01 5.19 7.78
C GLU A 88 11.08 3.74 8.29
N ASP A 89 10.86 3.60 9.59
CA ASP A 89 10.84 2.29 10.23
C ASP A 89 9.71 1.41 9.69
N LEU A 90 9.93 0.09 9.76
CA LEU A 90 8.96 -0.86 9.26
C LEU A 90 7.84 -0.98 10.29
N GLU A 91 6.66 -0.51 9.93
CA GLU A 91 5.43 -0.66 10.72
C GLU A 91 4.42 -1.50 9.95
N CYS A 92 3.69 -2.40 10.61
CA CYS A 92 2.61 -3.14 9.96
C CYS A 92 1.42 -2.23 9.66
N PHE A 93 0.97 -2.18 8.40
CA PHE A 93 -0.17 -1.35 8.02
C PHE A 93 -1.52 -1.79 8.62
N ARG A 94 -1.62 -3.02 9.12
CA ARG A 94 -2.84 -3.55 9.75
C ARG A 94 -2.89 -3.33 11.26
N CYS A 95 -1.82 -3.68 11.96
CA CYS A 95 -1.79 -3.72 13.43
C CYS A 95 -0.82 -2.72 14.07
N GLU A 96 -0.13 -1.91 13.26
CA GLU A 96 0.72 -0.79 13.70
C GLU A 96 1.94 -1.23 14.52
N CYS A 97 2.29 -2.51 14.50
CA CYS A 97 3.47 -3.00 15.21
C CYS A 97 4.76 -2.61 14.48
N SER A 98 5.74 -2.10 15.24
CA SER A 98 7.08 -1.84 14.73
C SER A 98 7.88 -3.15 14.58
N ILE A 99 8.49 -3.35 13.41
CA ILE A 99 9.17 -4.57 13.02
C ILE A 99 10.62 -4.28 12.67
N LYS A 100 11.54 -5.08 13.22
CA LYS A 100 12.97 -4.76 13.18
C LYS A 100 13.63 -4.89 11.81
N ASN A 101 13.15 -5.80 10.96
CA ASN A 101 13.78 -6.09 9.68
C ASN A 101 12.80 -6.72 8.67
N MET A 102 13.20 -6.72 7.39
CA MET A 102 12.39 -7.24 6.29
C MET A 102 12.01 -8.72 6.43
N PRO A 103 12.90 -9.65 6.83
CA PRO A 103 12.51 -11.04 7.07
C PRO A 103 11.36 -11.19 8.07
N LEU A 104 11.46 -10.55 9.24
CA LEU A 104 10.41 -10.58 10.25
C LEU A 104 9.11 -9.94 9.75
N LEU A 105 9.20 -8.86 8.98
CA LEU A 105 8.04 -8.22 8.38
C LEU A 105 7.32 -9.15 7.41
N LYS A 106 8.05 -9.87 6.56
CA LYS A 106 7.44 -10.80 5.60
C LYS A 106 6.73 -11.96 6.30
N THR A 107 7.34 -12.52 7.35
CA THR A 107 6.67 -13.54 8.18
C THR A 107 5.40 -12.98 8.81
N HIS A 108 5.48 -11.80 9.40
CA HIS A 108 4.33 -11.15 10.02
C HIS A 108 3.18 -10.88 9.03
N LEU A 109 3.48 -10.34 7.85
CA LEU A 109 2.47 -10.06 6.82
C LEU A 109 1.81 -11.33 6.28
N GLN A 110 2.56 -12.43 6.19
CA GLN A 110 2.00 -13.73 5.85
C GLN A 110 1.01 -14.22 6.92
N GLU A 111 1.38 -14.13 8.20
CA GLU A 111 0.48 -14.50 9.29
C GLU A 111 -0.80 -13.64 9.29
N GLU A 112 -0.68 -12.33 9.07
CA GLU A 112 -1.84 -11.43 8.95
C GLU A 112 -2.71 -11.76 7.74
N TRP A 113 -2.11 -12.17 6.62
CA TRP A 113 -2.84 -12.62 5.44
C TRP A 113 -3.60 -13.92 5.69
N ASP A 114 -2.97 -14.91 6.34
CA ASP A 114 -3.59 -16.20 6.65
C ASP A 114 -4.78 -16.00 7.62
N LYS A 115 -4.63 -15.15 8.63
CA LYS A 115 -5.72 -14.76 9.55
C LYS A 115 -6.89 -14.11 8.79
N LEU A 116 -6.60 -13.21 7.85
CA LEU A 116 -7.63 -12.58 7.02
C LEU A 116 -8.35 -13.61 6.16
N ALA A 117 -7.61 -14.50 5.50
CA ALA A 117 -8.18 -15.52 4.63
C ALA A 117 -9.14 -16.44 5.41
N GLU A 118 -8.74 -16.93 6.58
CA GLU A 118 -9.60 -17.78 7.41
C GLU A 118 -10.86 -17.04 7.88
N LYS A 119 -10.71 -15.79 8.32
CA LYS A 119 -11.84 -14.94 8.72
C LYS A 119 -12.83 -14.71 7.57
N GLU A 120 -12.34 -14.41 6.37
CA GLU A 120 -13.22 -14.11 5.23
C GLU A 120 -13.88 -15.37 4.66
N LYS A 121 -13.19 -16.52 4.64
CA LYS A 121 -13.80 -17.80 4.26
C LYS A 121 -14.95 -18.19 5.19
N ALA A 122 -14.77 -18.00 6.51
CA ALA A 122 -15.82 -18.29 7.48
C ALA A 122 -17.10 -17.46 7.26
N LYS A 123 -17.00 -16.28 6.66
CA LYS A 123 -18.18 -15.46 6.30
C LYS A 123 -18.89 -15.91 5.03
N VAL A 124 -18.23 -16.67 4.16
CA VAL A 124 -18.82 -17.16 2.89
C VAL A 124 -19.58 -18.48 3.12
N LEU A 125 -19.22 -19.22 4.17
CA LEU A 125 -19.83 -20.50 4.53
C LEU A 125 -21.09 -20.36 5.42
N ASN A 126 -21.30 -19.18 6.02
CA ASN A 126 -22.47 -18.83 6.82
C ASN A 126 -23.43 -17.95 6.02
#